data_AF-A0A645AN61-F1
#
_entry.id   AF-A0A645AN61-F1
#
_cell.length_a   1.000
_cell.length_b   1.000
_cell.length_c   1.000
_cell.angle_alpha   90.00
_cell.angle_beta   90.00
_cell.angle_gamma   90.00
#
_symmetry.space_group_name_H-M   'P 1'
#
loop_
_entity.id
_entity.type
_entity.pdbx_description
1 polymer ?
#
loop_
_entity_poly.entity_id
_entity_poly.type
_entity_poly.pdbx_seq_one_letter_code
_entity_poly.pdbx_strand_id
1 'polypeptide(L)'
;MIHWIMRAMNIQTGGNYAMIMIMPMPFEDDSEIAAAYNSEVYSAVVLRFISGRGNNMLFPKDGATRAEAVTVVSRLAVLLDSYKLGVVVSPSARLAEDGTLSMSLTLRNDTDKPVVISHTSGQKYDFKLFDAEGMSLYTWSADKMFIALVNETTLAPGEEIVFSDTLDTKAFAAVGNAVSMQAYIVGSSVDFTIDQNGYTAVITE
;
A
#
# COMPACT_ATOMS: atom_id res chain seq x y z
N MET A 1 -18.32 15.49 -14.87
CA MET A 1 -17.13 15.74 -14.01
C MET A 1 -16.97 14.65 -12.96
N ILE A 2 -17.96 14.44 -12.09
CA ILE A 2 -17.93 13.45 -10.99
C ILE A 2 -17.52 12.05 -11.48
N HIS A 3 -18.12 11.57 -12.58
CA HIS A 3 -17.76 10.30 -13.23
C HIS A 3 -16.25 10.15 -13.48
N TRP A 4 -15.60 11.19 -14.02
CA TRP A 4 -14.17 11.15 -14.33
C TRP A 4 -13.29 11.09 -13.07
N ILE A 5 -13.70 11.77 -12.01
CA ILE A 5 -13.01 11.75 -10.71
C ILE A 5 -13.13 10.37 -10.07
N MET A 6 -14.32 9.77 -10.09
CA MET A 6 -14.53 8.42 -9.58
C MET A 6 -13.77 7.38 -10.41
N ARG A 7 -13.70 7.55 -11.73
CA ARG A 7 -12.89 6.69 -12.59
C ARG A 7 -11.39 6.82 -12.28
N ALA A 8 -10.89 8.04 -12.08
CA ALA A 8 -9.49 8.26 -11.70
C ALA A 8 -9.18 7.62 -10.34
N MET A 9 -10.07 7.78 -9.35
CA MET A 9 -9.97 7.11 -8.06
C MET A 9 -9.90 5.58 -8.23
N ASN A 10 -10.84 4.99 -8.97
CA ASN A 10 -10.87 3.55 -9.24
C ASN A 10 -9.59 3.04 -9.92
N ILE A 11 -9.02 3.80 -10.87
CA ILE A 11 -7.76 3.43 -11.53
C ILE A 11 -6.60 3.40 -10.52
N GLN A 12 -6.53 4.38 -9.61
CA GLN A 12 -5.43 4.51 -8.67
C GLN A 12 -5.52 3.51 -7.51
N THR A 13 -6.73 3.14 -7.08
CA THR A 13 -6.92 2.24 -5.93
C THR A 13 -7.30 0.81 -6.32
N GLY A 14 -7.48 0.52 -7.61
CA GLY A 14 -8.06 -0.75 -8.07
C GLY A 14 -9.50 -0.98 -7.56
N GLY A 15 -10.21 0.08 -7.18
CA GLY A 15 -11.53 0.00 -6.54
C GLY A 15 -11.52 -0.33 -5.05
N ASN A 16 -10.34 -0.42 -4.42
CA ASN A 16 -10.21 -0.73 -3.00
C ASN A 16 -10.15 0.56 -2.15
N TYR A 17 -11.32 1.14 -1.87
CA TYR A 17 -11.46 2.25 -0.91
C TYR A 17 -12.64 2.01 0.03
N ALA A 18 -12.47 2.41 1.29
CA ALA A 18 -13.48 2.22 2.31
C ALA A 18 -14.71 3.09 2.01
N MET A 19 -15.86 2.44 1.88
CA MET A 19 -17.15 3.07 1.68
C MET A 19 -18.05 2.77 2.88
N ILE A 20 -18.43 3.81 3.62
CA ILE A 20 -19.44 3.66 4.67
C ILE A 20 -20.81 3.67 3.98
N MET A 21 -21.54 2.55 4.02
CA MET A 21 -22.91 2.51 3.50
C MET A 21 -23.84 3.29 4.44
N ILE A 22 -24.11 4.54 4.09
CA ILE A 22 -25.11 5.39 4.74
C ILE A 22 -26.24 5.64 3.74
N MET A 23 -27.30 4.82 3.72
CA MET A 23 -28.52 5.20 2.98
C MET A 23 -29.30 6.22 3.82
N PRO A 24 -29.52 7.45 3.31
CA PRO A 24 -30.47 7.68 2.21
C PRO A 24 -29.95 8.61 1.08
N MET A 25 -30.87 9.02 0.18
CA MET A 25 -30.64 9.93 -0.97
C MET A 25 -29.87 11.20 -0.55
N PRO A 26 -28.66 11.45 -1.09
CA PRO A 26 -27.83 12.56 -0.65
C PRO A 26 -28.39 13.94 -1.00
N PHE A 27 -29.16 14.11 -2.08
CA PHE A 27 -29.64 15.41 -2.53
C PHE A 27 -31.15 15.45 -2.83
N GLU A 28 -31.75 16.64 -2.69
CA GLU A 28 -33.18 16.87 -2.93
C GLU A 28 -33.57 16.68 -4.40
N ASP A 29 -32.64 16.89 -5.33
CA ASP A 29 -32.81 16.76 -6.78
C ASP A 29 -32.21 15.47 -7.34
N ASP A 30 -32.00 14.44 -6.52
CA ASP A 30 -31.44 13.15 -6.92
C ASP A 30 -32.22 12.49 -8.07
N SER A 31 -33.54 12.72 -8.15
CA SER A 31 -34.37 12.23 -9.26
C SER A 31 -33.93 12.73 -10.64
N GLU A 32 -33.14 13.81 -10.69
CA GLU A 32 -32.58 14.37 -11.91
C GLU A 32 -31.23 13.75 -12.31
N ILE A 33 -30.61 12.96 -11.43
CA ILE A 33 -29.36 12.25 -11.71
C ILE A 33 -29.68 11.08 -12.64
N ALA A 34 -28.92 10.96 -13.74
CA ALA A 34 -29.08 9.81 -14.63
C ALA A 34 -28.72 8.52 -13.87
N ALA A 35 -29.56 7.48 -14.00
CA ALA A 35 -29.45 6.24 -13.22
C ALA A 35 -28.07 5.58 -13.28
N ALA A 36 -27.37 5.70 -14.42
CA ALA A 36 -26.02 5.17 -14.61
C ALA A 36 -24.95 5.80 -13.70
N TYR A 37 -25.19 7.00 -13.16
CA TYR A 37 -24.24 7.73 -12.33
C TYR A 37 -24.62 7.79 -10.84
N ASN A 38 -25.75 7.21 -10.43
CA ASN A 38 -26.23 7.28 -9.04
C ASN A 38 -25.21 6.75 -8.03
N SER A 39 -24.62 5.58 -8.31
CA SER A 39 -23.61 4.99 -7.44
C SER A 39 -22.35 5.85 -7.35
N GLU A 40 -21.93 6.46 -8.45
CA GLU A 40 -20.74 7.31 -8.50
C GLU A 40 -20.94 8.65 -7.77
N VAL A 41 -22.11 9.28 -7.93
CA VAL A 41 -22.46 10.50 -7.21
C VAL A 41 -22.49 10.24 -5.72
N TYR A 42 -23.14 9.15 -5.30
CA TYR A 42 -23.17 8.74 -3.91
C TYR A 42 -21.76 8.49 -3.36
N SER A 43 -20.93 7.77 -4.10
CA SER A 43 -19.54 7.51 -3.70
C SER A 43 -18.74 8.80 -3.55
N ALA A 44 -18.93 9.75 -4.46
CA ALA A 44 -18.26 11.05 -4.39
C ALA A 44 -18.68 11.87 -3.16
N VAL A 45 -19.92 11.73 -2.67
CA VAL A 45 -20.37 12.35 -1.41
C VAL A 45 -19.70 11.68 -0.21
N VAL A 46 -19.70 10.35 -0.17
CA VAL A 46 -19.08 9.58 0.93
C VAL A 46 -17.58 9.88 1.03
N LEU A 47 -16.90 9.95 -0.12
CA LEU A 47 -15.49 10.34 -0.23
C LEU A 47 -15.26 11.85 -0.05
N ARG A 48 -16.32 12.62 0.24
CA ARG A 48 -16.30 14.08 0.47
C ARG A 48 -15.75 14.89 -0.71
N PHE A 49 -15.77 14.34 -1.91
CA PHE A 49 -15.41 15.06 -3.13
C PHE A 49 -16.43 16.16 -3.42
N ILE A 50 -17.71 15.90 -3.19
CA ILE A 50 -18.82 16.83 -3.42
C ILE A 50 -19.72 16.95 -2.18
N SER A 51 -20.45 18.07 -2.08
CA SER A 51 -21.34 18.36 -0.95
C SER A 51 -22.65 19.08 -1.34
N GLY A 52 -22.96 19.17 -2.64
CA GLY A 52 -24.09 19.97 -3.14
C GLY A 52 -23.91 21.47 -2.93
N ARG A 53 -24.92 22.24 -3.34
CA ARG A 53 -25.01 23.71 -3.20
C ARG A 53 -26.47 24.10 -3.00
N GLY A 54 -26.76 24.96 -2.02
CA GLY A 54 -28.08 25.57 -1.79
C GLY A 54 -29.25 24.58 -1.60
N ASN A 55 -29.92 24.58 -0.45
CA ASN A 55 -31.06 23.69 -0.18
C ASN A 55 -30.77 22.19 -0.45
N ASN A 56 -29.52 21.76 -0.23
CA ASN A 56 -29.09 20.38 -0.45
C ASN A 56 -29.32 19.85 -1.89
N MET A 57 -29.11 20.70 -2.91
CA MET A 57 -29.23 20.33 -4.32
C MET A 57 -27.86 20.09 -4.98
N LEU A 58 -27.81 19.21 -5.99
CA LEU A 58 -26.62 18.92 -6.79
C LEU A 58 -26.59 19.68 -8.11
N PHE A 59 -27.75 19.93 -8.73
CA PHE A 59 -27.96 20.45 -10.08
C PHE A 59 -27.26 19.60 -11.17
N PRO A 60 -27.62 18.32 -11.33
CA PRO A 60 -26.88 17.37 -12.18
C PRO A 60 -26.91 17.72 -13.68
N LYS A 61 -27.88 18.53 -14.13
CA LYS A 61 -28.01 18.95 -15.52
C LYS A 61 -27.28 20.25 -15.84
N ASP A 62 -26.82 20.97 -14.81
CA ASP A 62 -26.05 22.19 -15.00
C ASP A 62 -24.60 21.88 -15.39
N GLY A 63 -23.99 22.81 -16.12
CA GLY A 63 -22.55 22.76 -16.37
C GLY A 63 -21.77 22.99 -15.07
N ALA A 64 -20.79 22.13 -14.80
CA ALA A 64 -19.86 22.34 -13.70
C ALA A 64 -19.02 23.61 -13.94
N THR A 65 -18.92 24.45 -12.92
CA THR A 65 -18.05 25.62 -12.93
C THR A 65 -16.59 25.23 -12.83
N ARG A 66 -15.68 26.11 -13.29
CA ARG A 66 -14.23 25.91 -13.12
C ARG A 66 -13.83 25.80 -11.64
N ALA A 67 -14.50 26.53 -10.75
CA ALA A 67 -14.22 26.49 -9.31
C ALA A 67 -14.63 25.15 -8.68
N GLU A 68 -15.80 24.62 -9.03
CA GLU A 68 -16.24 23.28 -8.61
C GLU A 68 -15.25 22.22 -9.12
N ALA A 69 -14.83 22.31 -10.38
CA ALA A 69 -13.85 21.40 -10.95
C ALA A 69 -12.51 21.40 -10.22
N VAL A 70 -11.94 22.58 -9.97
CA VAL A 70 -10.67 22.71 -9.23
C VAL A 70 -10.81 22.18 -7.80
N THR A 71 -11.92 22.46 -7.14
CA THR A 71 -12.17 22.00 -5.77
C THR A 71 -12.23 20.47 -5.69
N VAL A 72 -12.97 19.83 -6.60
CA VAL A 72 -13.09 18.37 -6.63
C VAL A 72 -11.76 17.71 -6.97
N VAL A 73 -11.01 18.25 -7.93
CA VAL A 73 -9.66 17.74 -8.27
C VAL A 73 -8.69 17.88 -7.09
N SER A 74 -8.71 19.00 -6.38
CA SER A 74 -7.88 19.21 -5.19
C SER A 74 -8.20 18.20 -4.09
N ARG A 75 -9.49 17.95 -3.81
CA ARG A 75 -9.92 16.94 -2.85
C ARG A 75 -9.51 15.53 -3.26
N LEU A 76 -9.63 15.19 -4.54
CA LEU A 76 -9.12 13.91 -5.06
C LEU A 76 -7.60 13.80 -4.86
N ALA A 77 -6.83 14.85 -5.20
CA ALA A 77 -5.38 14.83 -5.05
C ALA A 77 -4.97 14.63 -3.58
N VAL A 78 -5.58 15.36 -2.65
CA VAL A 78 -5.34 15.20 -1.21
C VAL A 78 -5.69 13.79 -0.75
N LEU A 79 -6.82 13.24 -1.21
CA LEU A 79 -7.20 11.87 -0.84
C LEU A 79 -6.19 10.86 -1.41
N LEU A 80 -5.85 10.94 -2.69
CA LEU A 80 -4.89 10.03 -3.32
C LEU A 80 -3.50 10.15 -2.70
N ASP A 81 -3.08 11.34 -2.28
CA ASP A 81 -1.85 11.52 -1.53
C ASP A 81 -1.96 10.88 -0.14
N SER A 82 -3.12 10.93 0.52
CA SER A 82 -3.33 10.13 1.75
C SER A 82 -3.28 8.62 1.54
N TYR A 83 -3.58 8.14 0.32
CA TYR A 83 -3.34 6.75 -0.06
C TYR A 83 -1.85 6.45 -0.34
N LYS A 84 -1.04 7.47 -0.64
CA LYS A 84 0.43 7.36 -0.79
C LYS A 84 1.18 7.59 0.52
N LEU A 85 0.61 8.35 1.46
CA LEU A 85 1.09 8.57 2.81
C LEU A 85 0.83 7.29 3.62
N GLY A 86 1.70 6.30 3.44
CA GLY A 86 1.66 5.02 4.13
C GLY A 86 3.06 4.55 4.47
N VAL A 87 3.22 3.29 4.82
CA VAL A 87 4.55 2.69 4.90
C VAL A 87 4.95 2.21 3.51
N VAL A 88 5.99 2.81 2.95
CA VAL A 88 6.60 2.33 1.70
C VAL A 88 7.53 1.17 2.05
N VAL A 89 7.27 0.01 1.47
CA VAL A 89 8.07 -1.21 1.68
C VAL A 89 8.80 -1.55 0.39
N SER A 90 10.13 -1.57 0.45
CA SER A 90 11.00 -1.76 -0.71
C SER A 90 11.99 -2.91 -0.48
N PRO A 91 11.79 -4.09 -1.10
CA PRO A 91 12.76 -5.17 -1.09
C PRO A 91 13.89 -4.92 -2.11
N SER A 92 15.09 -5.42 -1.83
CA SER A 92 16.18 -5.43 -2.81
C SER A 92 17.07 -6.66 -2.61
N ALA A 93 17.51 -7.25 -3.73
CA ALA A 93 18.50 -8.32 -3.75
C ALA A 93 19.55 -7.98 -4.82
N ARG A 94 20.82 -7.88 -4.40
CA ARG A 94 21.94 -7.50 -5.27
C ARG A 94 23.07 -8.52 -5.16
N LEU A 95 23.46 -9.10 -6.29
CA LEU A 95 24.58 -10.00 -6.41
C LEU A 95 25.81 -9.19 -6.79
N ALA A 96 26.78 -9.10 -5.88
CA ALA A 96 28.04 -8.42 -6.16
C ALA A 96 28.91 -9.25 -7.12
N GLU A 97 29.87 -8.60 -7.79
CA GLU A 97 30.84 -9.26 -8.69
C GLU A 97 31.64 -10.38 -8.01
N ASP A 98 31.82 -10.32 -6.70
CA ASP A 98 32.50 -11.36 -5.90
C ASP A 98 31.61 -12.58 -5.57
N GLY A 99 30.36 -12.55 -6.01
CA GLY A 99 29.36 -13.59 -5.80
C GLY A 99 28.61 -13.52 -4.46
N THR A 100 28.81 -12.46 -3.67
CA THR A 100 28.04 -12.20 -2.45
C THR A 100 26.65 -11.66 -2.79
N LEU A 101 25.60 -12.29 -2.27
CA LEU A 101 24.23 -11.78 -2.39
C LEU A 101 23.88 -10.91 -1.17
N SER A 102 23.59 -9.64 -1.41
CA SER A 102 23.03 -8.72 -0.41
C SER A 102 21.51 -8.65 -0.52
N MET A 103 20.80 -8.95 0.57
CA MET A 103 19.35 -8.90 0.66
C MET A 103 18.93 -7.80 1.63
N SER A 104 17.90 -7.04 1.28
CA SER A 104 17.36 -6.00 2.16
C SER A 104 15.86 -5.80 2.00
N LEU A 105 15.23 -5.34 3.08
CA LEU A 105 13.86 -4.89 3.16
C LEU A 105 13.84 -3.53 3.85
N THR A 106 13.52 -2.48 3.09
CA THR A 106 13.45 -1.10 3.57
C THR A 106 12.00 -0.73 3.85
N LEU A 107 11.72 -0.21 5.04
CA LEU A 107 10.44 0.33 5.44
C LEU A 107 10.62 1.82 5.68
N ARG A 108 9.87 2.66 4.97
CA ARG A 108 9.84 4.10 5.19
C ARG A 108 8.45 4.55 5.58
N ASN A 109 8.32 5.22 6.71
CA ASN A 109 7.05 5.78 7.16
C ASN A 109 6.82 7.14 6.49
N ASP A 110 6.04 7.16 5.40
CA ASP A 110 5.66 8.40 4.71
C ASP A 110 4.40 9.04 5.32
N THR A 111 3.92 8.58 6.48
CA THR A 111 2.78 9.20 7.19
C THR A 111 3.22 10.36 8.09
N ASP A 112 2.26 11.13 8.61
CA ASP A 112 2.48 12.20 9.58
C ASP A 112 2.42 11.72 11.05
N LYS A 113 2.28 10.41 11.27
CA LYS A 113 2.15 9.78 12.58
C LYS A 113 3.17 8.66 12.76
N PRO A 114 3.53 8.30 14.00
CA PRO A 114 4.31 7.10 14.22
C PRO A 114 3.53 5.86 13.77
N VAL A 115 4.22 4.92 13.14
CA VAL A 115 3.69 3.60 12.75
C VAL A 115 4.30 2.54 13.66
N VAL A 116 3.48 1.62 14.15
CA VAL A 116 3.90 0.53 15.04
C VAL A 116 3.66 -0.83 14.38
N ILE A 117 4.67 -1.69 14.44
CA ILE A 117 4.59 -3.10 14.05
C ILE A 117 4.76 -3.94 15.31
N SER A 118 3.76 -4.74 15.64
CA SER A 118 3.79 -5.69 16.76
C SER A 118 4.32 -7.04 16.27
N HIS A 119 5.33 -7.56 16.98
CA HIS A 119 5.98 -8.84 16.72
C HIS A 119 5.63 -9.83 17.82
N THR A 120 5.36 -11.09 17.46
CA THR A 120 5.05 -12.17 18.43
C THR A 120 6.29 -12.89 18.94
N SER A 121 7.47 -12.61 18.36
CA SER A 121 8.76 -13.15 18.76
C SER A 121 9.88 -12.15 18.43
N GLY A 122 11.13 -12.51 18.68
CA GLY A 122 12.30 -11.73 18.25
C GLY A 122 12.50 -11.66 16.73
N GLN A 123 11.73 -12.41 15.93
CA GLN A 123 11.80 -12.35 14.47
C GLN A 123 11.05 -11.12 13.95
N LYS A 124 11.75 -10.25 13.22
CA LYS A 124 11.17 -9.03 12.62
C LYS A 124 10.93 -9.14 11.12
N TYR A 125 11.74 -9.94 10.43
CA TYR A 125 11.68 -10.14 8.99
C TYR A 125 12.07 -11.58 8.62
N ASP A 126 11.84 -11.92 7.36
CA ASP A 126 12.36 -13.14 6.74
C ASP A 126 12.67 -12.89 5.26
N PHE A 127 13.54 -13.72 4.68
CA PHE A 127 13.85 -13.71 3.25
C PHE A 127 13.73 -15.11 2.69
N LYS A 128 13.14 -15.23 1.50
CA LYS A 128 13.11 -16.47 0.72
C LYS A 128 13.62 -16.22 -0.68
N LEU A 129 14.36 -17.18 -1.22
CA LEU A 129 14.88 -17.13 -2.58
C LEU A 129 14.19 -18.18 -3.45
N PHE A 130 13.93 -17.82 -4.70
CA PHE A 130 13.21 -18.65 -5.65
C PHE A 130 13.94 -18.74 -6.98
N ASP A 131 13.82 -19.89 -7.64
CA ASP A 131 14.23 -20.08 -9.03
C ASP A 131 13.25 -19.44 -10.02
N ALA A 132 13.50 -19.63 -11.32
CA ALA A 132 12.67 -19.08 -12.40
C ALA A 132 11.27 -19.73 -12.48
N GLU A 133 11.14 -20.95 -11.96
CA GLU A 133 9.91 -21.72 -11.89
C GLU A 133 9.07 -21.38 -10.66
N GLY A 134 9.60 -20.57 -9.73
CA GLY A 134 8.94 -20.17 -8.49
C GLY A 134 9.09 -21.19 -7.35
N MET A 135 10.05 -22.11 -7.44
CA MET A 135 10.37 -23.04 -6.36
C MET A 135 11.24 -22.36 -5.31
N SER A 136 10.86 -22.49 -4.04
CA SER A 136 11.62 -21.96 -2.91
C SER A 136 12.91 -22.76 -2.73
N LEU A 137 14.06 -22.11 -2.93
CA LEU A 137 15.39 -22.69 -2.78
C LEU A 137 16.01 -22.42 -1.40
N TYR A 138 15.62 -21.31 -0.76
CA TYR A 138 16.21 -20.86 0.50
C TYR A 138 15.17 -20.16 1.38
N THR A 139 15.33 -20.27 2.69
CA THR A 139 14.56 -19.53 3.70
C THR A 139 15.52 -19.09 4.80
N TRP A 140 15.65 -17.78 5.00
CA TRP A 140 16.61 -17.19 5.93
C TRP A 140 16.39 -17.62 7.37
N SER A 141 15.13 -17.76 7.78
CA SER A 141 14.79 -18.19 9.13
C SER A 141 14.98 -19.69 9.42
N ALA A 142 15.27 -20.53 8.41
CA ALA A 142 15.19 -22.00 8.52
C ALA A 142 16.14 -22.59 9.58
N ASP A 143 17.28 -21.96 9.83
CA ASP A 143 18.29 -22.40 10.80
C ASP A 143 18.42 -21.47 12.01
N LYS A 144 17.48 -20.52 12.18
CA LYS A 144 17.53 -19.50 13.23
C LYS A 144 16.53 -19.82 14.34
N MET A 145 16.95 -19.53 15.57
CA MET A 145 16.08 -19.58 16.75
C MET A 145 15.76 -18.17 17.21
N PHE A 146 14.47 -17.90 17.46
CA PHE A 146 13.99 -16.61 17.95
C PHE A 146 13.41 -16.77 19.35
N ILE A 147 13.69 -15.79 20.21
CA ILE A 147 13.10 -15.74 21.55
C ILE A 147 11.60 -15.44 21.40
N ALA A 148 10.76 -16.18 22.12
CA ALA A 148 9.31 -15.97 22.17
C ALA A 148 8.97 -14.78 23.09
N LEU A 149 9.36 -13.57 22.67
CA LEU A 149 9.08 -12.32 23.36
C LEU A 149 8.32 -11.37 22.44
N VAL A 150 7.10 -11.00 22.85
CA VAL A 150 6.31 -9.95 22.18
C VAL A 150 7.05 -8.63 22.29
N ASN A 151 7.24 -7.96 21.16
CA ASN A 151 7.93 -6.68 21.08
C ASN A 151 7.38 -5.84 19.92
N GLU A 152 7.84 -4.60 19.81
CA GLU A 152 7.37 -3.66 18.80
C GLU A 152 8.54 -3.02 18.05
N THR A 153 8.30 -2.68 16.80
CA THR A 153 9.13 -1.75 16.01
C THR A 153 8.31 -0.51 15.72
N THR A 154 8.79 0.66 16.13
CA THR A 154 8.15 1.95 15.90
C THR A 154 8.94 2.72 14.85
N LEU A 155 8.25 3.26 13.85
CA LEU A 155 8.80 4.17 12.85
C LEU A 155 8.18 5.56 13.05
N ALA A 156 8.97 6.56 13.40
CA ALA A 156 8.54 7.96 13.44
C ALA A 156 8.17 8.48 12.02
N PRO A 157 7.44 9.60 11.91
CA PRO A 157 7.18 10.23 10.62
C PRO A 157 8.47 10.52 9.84
N GLY A 158 8.54 10.04 8.60
CA GLY A 158 9.71 10.14 7.73
C GLY A 158 10.87 9.20 8.10
N GLU A 159 10.74 8.37 9.13
CA GLU A 159 11.78 7.41 9.53
C GLU A 159 11.87 6.26 8.52
N GLU A 160 13.10 5.82 8.30
CA GLU A 160 13.43 4.66 7.46
C GLU A 160 14.18 3.63 8.29
N ILE A 161 13.73 2.38 8.23
CA ILE A 161 14.40 1.22 8.82
C ILE A 161 14.75 0.25 7.70
N VAL A 162 15.98 -0.27 7.74
CA VAL A 162 16.47 -1.28 6.79
C VAL A 162 16.77 -2.56 7.56
N PHE A 163 16.10 -3.64 7.18
CA PHE A 163 16.49 -5.00 7.56
C PHE A 163 17.34 -5.60 6.45
N SER A 164 18.49 -6.16 6.77
CA SER A 164 19.41 -6.70 5.77
C SER A 164 20.18 -7.91 6.26
N ASP A 165 20.52 -8.79 5.33
CA ASP A 165 21.48 -9.88 5.54
C ASP A 165 22.21 -10.19 4.23
N THR A 166 23.30 -10.94 4.31
CA THR A 166 24.15 -11.29 3.18
C THR A 166 24.41 -12.79 3.14
N LEU A 167 24.31 -13.39 1.95
CA LEU A 167 24.87 -14.70 1.69
C LEU A 167 26.23 -14.54 1.04
N ASP A 168 27.27 -15.07 1.69
CA ASP A 168 28.58 -15.14 1.06
C ASP A 168 28.55 -16.02 -0.20
N THR A 169 29.61 -15.92 -1.00
CA THR A 169 29.73 -16.64 -2.27
C THR A 169 29.48 -18.15 -2.15
N LYS A 170 29.90 -18.79 -1.04
CA LYS A 170 29.71 -20.24 -0.86
C LYS A 170 28.28 -20.56 -0.47
N ALA A 171 27.70 -19.78 0.43
CA ALA A 171 26.32 -19.94 0.87
C ALA A 171 25.35 -19.72 -0.30
N PHE A 172 25.55 -18.66 -1.09
CA PHE A 172 24.70 -18.39 -2.25
C PHE A 172 24.87 -19.44 -3.36
N ALA A 173 26.10 -19.88 -3.65
CA ALA A 173 26.33 -20.97 -4.59
C ALA A 173 25.62 -22.28 -4.19
N ALA A 174 25.46 -22.54 -2.89
CA ALA A 174 24.72 -23.70 -2.38
C ALA A 174 23.20 -23.56 -2.51
N VAL A 175 22.66 -22.33 -2.57
CA VAL A 175 21.23 -22.09 -2.85
C VAL A 175 20.88 -22.52 -4.27
N GLY A 176 21.78 -22.31 -5.23
CA GLY A 176 21.60 -22.67 -6.63
C GLY A 176 21.22 -21.49 -7.51
N ASN A 177 20.31 -21.69 -8.47
CA ASN A 177 19.94 -20.75 -9.52
C ASN A 177 18.81 -19.78 -9.09
N ALA A 178 18.91 -19.20 -7.90
CA ALA A 178 17.93 -18.22 -7.47
C ALA A 178 17.94 -16.99 -8.40
N VAL A 179 16.75 -16.53 -8.80
CA VAL A 179 16.56 -15.34 -9.66
C VAL A 179 15.74 -14.25 -8.97
N SER A 180 15.03 -14.58 -7.89
CA SER A 180 14.20 -13.63 -7.15
C SER A 180 14.22 -13.89 -5.66
N MET A 181 13.87 -12.85 -4.90
CA MET A 181 13.72 -12.86 -3.47
C MET A 181 12.31 -12.41 -3.11
N GLN A 182 11.67 -13.07 -2.13
CA GLN A 182 10.56 -12.49 -1.37
C GLN A 182 11.03 -12.12 0.03
N ALA A 183 10.79 -10.87 0.43
CA ALA A 183 11.03 -10.38 1.77
C ALA A 183 9.71 -10.28 2.55
N TYR A 184 9.74 -10.59 3.82
CA TYR A 184 8.55 -10.60 4.67
C TYR A 184 8.77 -9.70 5.89
N ILE A 185 7.73 -8.95 6.27
CA ILE A 185 7.64 -8.33 7.59
C ILE A 185 6.94 -9.33 8.49
N VAL A 186 7.58 -9.75 9.58
CA VAL A 186 7.01 -10.73 10.51
C VAL A 186 6.29 -10.00 11.62
N GLY A 187 4.97 -9.95 11.61
CA GLY A 187 4.18 -9.26 12.63
C GLY A 187 2.84 -8.78 12.11
N SER A 188 2.22 -7.89 12.85
CA SER A 188 1.00 -7.19 12.46
C SER A 188 1.11 -5.70 12.78
N SER A 189 0.37 -4.88 12.04
CA SER A 189 0.20 -3.47 12.33
C SER A 189 -1.27 -3.11 12.20
N VAL A 190 -1.73 -2.18 13.03
CA VAL A 190 -3.05 -1.54 12.88
C VAL A 190 -2.97 -0.28 12.02
N ASP A 191 -1.76 0.23 11.79
CA ASP A 191 -1.51 1.48 11.08
C ASP A 191 -1.41 1.27 9.56
N PHE A 192 -1.01 0.08 9.11
CA PHE A 192 -0.97 -0.30 7.70
C PHE A 192 -1.12 -1.82 7.49
N THR A 193 -1.53 -2.20 6.27
CA THR A 193 -1.63 -3.61 5.87
C THR A 193 -0.26 -4.15 5.46
N ILE A 194 0.20 -5.20 6.14
CA ILE A 194 1.39 -5.97 5.76
C ILE A 194 0.98 -7.07 4.77
N ASP A 195 1.61 -7.11 3.59
CA ASP A 195 1.38 -8.19 2.62
C ASP A 195 1.91 -9.53 3.15
N GLN A 196 0.99 -10.46 3.39
CA GLN A 196 1.30 -11.80 3.90
C GLN A 196 1.98 -12.69 2.84
N ASN A 197 1.86 -12.35 1.56
CA ASN A 197 2.56 -13.05 0.47
C ASN A 197 4.01 -12.58 0.30
N GLY A 198 4.41 -11.52 1.01
CA GLY A 198 5.74 -10.94 0.95
C GLY A 198 5.93 -9.96 -0.21
N TYR A 199 7.08 -9.29 -0.20
CA TYR A 199 7.47 -8.25 -1.14
C TYR A 199 8.59 -8.78 -2.04
N THR A 200 8.35 -8.82 -3.35
CA THR A 200 9.27 -9.45 -4.32
C THR A 200 10.32 -8.47 -4.86
N ALA A 201 11.57 -8.93 -4.97
CA ALA A 201 12.64 -8.29 -5.73
C ALA A 201 13.29 -9.30 -6.68
N VAL A 202 13.63 -8.86 -7.89
CA VAL A 202 14.49 -9.63 -8.80
C VAL A 202 15.94 -9.47 -8.32
N ILE A 203 16.72 -10.54 -8.39
CA ILE A 203 18.15 -10.47 -8.10
C ILE A 203 18.83 -9.73 -9.25
N THR A 204 19.52 -8.64 -8.89
CA THR A 204 20.22 -7.77 -9.84
C THR A 204 21.73 -7.88 -9.64
N GLU A 205 22.50 -7.77 -10.72
CA GLU A 205 23.96 -7.64 -10.69
C GLU A 205 24.38 -6.17 -10.51
#